data_AF-A0A120LIC7-F1
#
_entry.id   AF-A0A120LIC7-F1
#
_cell.length_a   1.000
_cell.length_b   1.000
_cell.length_c   1.000
_cell.angle_alpha   90.00
_cell.angle_beta   90.00
_cell.angle_gamma   90.00
#
_symmetry.space_group_name_H-M   'P 1'
#
loop_
_entity.id
_entity.type
_entity.pdbx_description
1 polymer ?
#
loop_
_entity_poly.entity_id
_entity_poly.type
_entity_poly.pdbx_seq_one_letter_code
_entity_poly.pdbx_strand_id
1 'polypeptide(L)' 'MVDVTDWQQRDEYYWAGPGGWTICKVYAQNRWQFEVWAANGTRHGMEPSLTAAITLYDKVKG' A
#
# COMPACT_ATOMS: atom_id res chain seq x y z
N MET A 1 15.21 3.65 0.37
CA MET A 1 14.11 4.53 -0.04
C MET A 1 13.43 3.78 -1.16
N VAL A 2 12.23 3.24 -0.94
CA VAL A 2 11.49 2.58 -2.02
C VAL A 2 10.74 3.68 -2.73
N ASP A 3 11.17 3.98 -3.94
CA ASP A 3 10.54 5.00 -4.77
C ASP A 3 9.16 4.50 -5.22
N VAL A 4 8.25 5.43 -5.52
CA VAL A 4 6.93 5.11 -6.10
C VAL A 4 7.06 4.23 -7.36
N THR A 5 8.21 4.28 -8.05
CA THR A 5 8.55 3.45 -9.22
C THR A 5 8.57 1.95 -8.94
N ASP A 6 8.81 1.51 -7.70
CA ASP A 6 8.78 0.09 -7.33
C ASP A 6 7.35 -0.44 -7.15
N TRP A 7 6.37 0.46 -7.07
CA TRP A 7 4.96 0.14 -6.93
C TRP A 7 4.24 0.26 -8.28
N GLN A 8 3.93 -0.88 -8.87
CA GLN A 8 3.22 -0.94 -10.14
C GLN A 8 1.73 -0.85 -9.91
N GLN A 9 1.13 0.26 -10.35
CA GLN A 9 -0.33 0.37 -10.42
C GLN A 9 -0.87 -0.64 -11.44
N ARG A 10 -1.77 -1.54 -11.01
CA ARG A 10 -2.46 -2.46 -11.94
C ARG A 10 -3.81 -1.90 -12.37
N ASP A 11 -4.48 -1.17 -11.48
CA ASP A 11 -5.74 -0.48 -11.74
C ASP A 11 -5.91 0.76 -10.83
N GLU A 12 -7.08 1.42 -10.87
CA GLU A 12 -7.34 2.62 -10.06
C GLU A 12 -7.26 2.39 -8.55
N TYR A 13 -7.46 1.15 -8.10
CA TYR A 13 -7.59 0.77 -6.70
C TYR A 13 -6.45 -0.12 -6.19
N TYR A 14 -5.51 -0.53 -7.04
CA TYR A 14 -4.52 -1.55 -6.67
C TYR A 14 -3.11 -1.26 -7.20
N TRP A 15 -2.14 -1.42 -6.30
CA TRP A 15 -0.71 -1.37 -6.59
C TRP A 15 -0.04 -2.66 -6.11
N ALA A 16 0.72 -3.29 -6.99
CA ALA A 16 1.62 -4.39 -6.66
C ALA A 16 3.02 -3.84 -6.36
N GLY A 17 3.57 -4.21 -5.20
CA GLY A 17 4.89 -3.80 -4.75
C GLY A 17 5.88 -4.97 -4.64
N PRO A 18 7.10 -4.69 -4.17
CA PRO A 18 8.15 -5.69 -4.03
C PRO A 18 7.75 -6.82 -3.08
N GLY A 19 8.29 -8.02 -3.30
CA GLY A 19 8.10 -9.16 -2.40
C GLY A 19 6.65 -9.65 -2.27
N GLY A 20 5.77 -9.29 -3.20
CA GLY A 20 4.35 -9.67 -3.17
C GLY A 20 3.49 -8.77 -2.27
N TRP A 21 4.02 -7.64 -1.80
CA TRP A 21 3.23 -6.66 -1.06
C TRP A 21 2.24 -5.96 -1.97
N THR A 22 1.12 -5.52 -1.39
CA THR A 22 0.06 -4.84 -2.14
C THR A 22 -0.44 -3.61 -1.39
N ILE A 23 -0.76 -2.56 -2.13
CA ILE A 23 -1.49 -1.40 -1.62
C ILE A 23 -2.86 -1.36 -2.30
N CYS A 24 -3.91 -1.25 -1.51
CA CYS A 24 -5.29 -1.19 -1.98
C CYS A 24 -5.92 0.16 -1.60
N LYS A 25 -6.46 0.90 -2.56
CA LYS A 25 -7.25 2.11 -2.30
C LYS A 25 -8.69 1.71 -2.02
N VAL A 26 -9.15 1.97 -0.80
CA VAL A 26 -10.47 1.59 -0.30
C VAL A 26 -11.24 2.82 0.15
N TYR A 27 -12.56 2.82 -0.04
CA TYR A 27 -13.43 3.85 0.53
C TYR A 27 -13.97 3.34 1.86
N ALA A 28 -13.47 3.90 2.97
CA ALA A 28 -13.83 3.48 4.31
C ALA A 28 -13.88 4.69 5.24
N GLN A 29 -14.84 4.70 6.19
CA GLN A 29 -15.04 5.82 7.11
C GLN A 29 -15.28 7.16 6.38
N ASN A 30 -16.09 7.11 5.32
CA ASN A 30 -16.48 8.27 4.51
C ASN A 30 -15.30 9.01 3.83
N ARG A 31 -14.18 8.32 3.61
CA ARG A 31 -13.00 8.86 2.93
C ARG A 31 -12.25 7.76 2.16
N TRP A 32 -11.50 8.15 1.14
CA TRP A 32 -10.55 7.27 0.45
C TRP A 32 -9.30 7.07 1.28
N GLN A 33 -8.82 5.83 1.36
CA GLN A 33 -7.63 5.44 2.13
C GLN A 33 -6.85 4.36 1.38
N PHE A 34 -5.59 4.17 1.77
CA PHE A 34 -4.68 3.22 1.15
C PHE A 34 -4.25 2.20 2.20
N GLU A 35 -4.69 0.96 2.06
CA GLU A 35 -4.31 -0.13 2.95
C GLU A 35 -3.04 -0.82 2.47
N VAL A 36 -2.15 -1.16 3.40
CA VAL A 36 -0.90 -1.88 3.10
C VAL A 36 -1.02 -3.33 3.55
N TRP A 37 -0.73 -4.25 2.64
CA TRP A 37 -0.87 -5.69 2.86
C TRP A 37 0.43 -6.41 2.50
N ALA A 38 0.86 -7.31 3.39
CA ALA A 38 1.97 -8.22 3.14
C ALA A 38 1.55 -9.40 2.26
N ALA A 39 2.53 -10.04 1.60
CA ALA A 39 2.30 -11.19 0.72
C ALA A 39 1.62 -12.39 1.42
N ASN A 40 1.74 -12.48 2.74
CA ASN A 40 1.09 -13.52 3.55
C ASN A 40 -0.38 -13.18 3.90
N GLY A 41 -0.94 -12.08 3.38
CA GLY A 41 -2.30 -11.64 3.65
C GLY A 41 -2.48 -10.82 4.94
N THR A 42 -1.39 -10.45 5.62
CA THR A 42 -1.48 -9.60 6.82
C THR A 42 -1.63 -8.14 6.43
N ARG A 43 -2.65 -7.45 6.97
CA ARG A 43 -2.79 -5.99 6.83
C ARG A 43 -1.94 -5.28 7.89
N HIS A 44 -1.08 -4.36 7.45
CA HIS A 44 -0.19 -3.60 8.33
C HIS A 44 -0.74 -2.23 8.73
N GLY A 45 -1.63 -1.64 7.94
CA GLY A 45 -2.26 -0.37 8.29
C GLY A 45 -3.05 0.25 7.15
N MET A 46 -3.58 1.45 7.42
CA MET A 46 -4.26 2.29 6.42
C MET A 46 -3.73 3.71 6.53
N GLU A 47 -3.50 4.33 5.38
CA GLU A 47 -2.92 5.67 5.27
C GLU A 47 -3.78 6.57 4.38
N PRO A 48 -3.77 7.90 4.59
CA PRO A 48 -4.60 8.82 3.83
C PRO A 48 -4.12 9.06 2.39
N SER A 49 -2.91 8.62 2.02
CA SER A 49 -2.34 8.81 0.69
C SER A 49 -1.43 7.64 0.29
N LEU A 50 -1.22 7.47 -1.02
CA LEU A 50 -0.33 6.44 -1.56
C LEU A 50 1.11 6.59 -1.05
N THR A 51 1.65 7.82 -1.03
CA THR A 51 3.01 8.08 -0.50
C THR A 51 3.16 7.71 0.97
N ALA A 52 2.13 7.96 1.79
CA ALA A 52 2.12 7.56 3.19
C ALA A 52 2.06 6.03 3.35
N ALA A 53 1.26 5.35 2.51
CA ALA A 53 1.22 3.88 2.46
C ALA A 53 2.57 3.26 2.06
N ILE A 54 3.27 3.83 1.07
CA ILE A 54 4.62 3.41 0.68
C ILE A 54 5.62 3.64 1.82
N THR A 55 5.49 4.77 2.53
CA THR A 55 6.30 5.05 3.73
C THR A 55 6.02 4.05 4.86
N LEU A 56 4.76 3.65 5.04
CA LEU A 56 4.38 2.62 6.00
C LEU A 56 5.02 1.28 5.62
N TYR A 57 4.93 0.86 4.35
CA TYR A 57 5.62 -0.33 3.85
C TYR A 57 7.12 -0.30 4.19
N ASP A 58 7.82 0.80 3.90
CA ASP A 58 9.27 0.93 4.18
C ASP A 58 9.61 0.73 5.67
N LYS A 59 8.68 1.05 6.58
CA LYS A 59 8.84 0.84 8.02
C LYS A 59 8.58 -0.59 8.47
N VAL A 60 7.69 -1.33 7.78
CA VAL A 60 7.19 -2.63 8.26
C VAL A 60 7.71 -3.84 7.48
N LYS A 61 8.34 -3.63 6.32
CA LYS A 61 8.83 -4.68 5.40
C LYS A 61 10.02 -5.52 5.89
N GLY A 62 10.37 -5.41 7.17
CA GLY A 62 11.62 -5.89 7.79
C GLY A 62 12.13 -7.24 7.29
#